data_AF-A0A7V9TZ21-F1
#
_entry.id   AF-A0A7V9TZ21-F1
#
_cell.length_a   1.000
_cell.length_b   1.000
_cell.length_c   1.000
_cell.angle_alpha   90.00
_cell.angle_beta   90.00
_cell.angle_gamma   90.00
#
_symmetry.space_group_name_H-M   'P 1'
#
loop_
_entity.id
_entity.type
_entity.pdbx_description
1 polymer ?
#
loop_
_entity_poly.entity_id
_entity_poly.type
_entity_poly.pdbx_seq_one_letter_code
_entity_poly.pdbx_strand_id
1 'polypeptide(L)' 'MPLEIEKKYRLTAKQRDEVRARLPEIGARREGEEFEVNTLYTGDAVELNQAVLRLRRID' A
#
# COMPACT_ATOMS: atom_id res chain seq x y z
N MET A 1 19.70 6.70 1.96
CA MET A 1 18.46 6.20 1.34
C MET A 1 17.49 5.88 2.47
N PRO A 2 16.29 6.48 2.52
CA PRO A 2 15.32 6.16 3.56
C PRO A 2 14.93 4.67 3.47
N LEU A 3 14.77 4.02 4.63
CA LEU A 3 14.37 2.62 4.74
C LEU A 3 12.90 2.54 5.13
N GLU A 4 12.12 1.74 4.39
CA GLU A 4 10.74 1.40 4.72
C GLU A 4 10.67 -0.07 5.17
N ILE A 5 9.87 -0.34 6.20
CA ILE A 5 9.60 -1.70 6.68
C ILE A 5 8.08 -1.89 6.71
N GLU A 6 7.56 -2.69 5.78
CA GLU A 6 6.13 -3.00 5.64
C GLU A 6 5.87 -4.52 5.73
N LYS A 7 4.69 -4.91 6.26
CA LYS A 7 4.17 -6.29 6.17
C LYS A 7 2.84 -6.31 5.43
N LYS A 8 2.80 -7.04 4.32
CA LYS A 8 1.63 -7.16 3.45
C LYS A 8 0.92 -8.49 3.66
N TYR A 9 -0.40 -8.43 3.85
CA TYR A 9 -1.25 -9.60 4.05
C TYR A 9 -2.33 -9.66 2.97
N ARG A 10 -2.57 -10.85 2.41
CA ARG A 10 -3.72 -11.08 1.53
C ARG A 10 -4.95 -11.36 2.40
N LEU A 11 -5.97 -10.52 2.29
CA LEU A 11 -7.22 -10.66 3.05
C LEU A 11 -8.37 -11.08 2.12
N THR A 12 -9.24 -11.94 2.64
CA THR A 12 -10.60 -12.10 2.10
C THR A 12 -11.47 -10.90 2.47
N ALA A 13 -12.61 -10.73 1.81
CA ALA A 13 -13.57 -9.66 2.14
C ALA A 13 -14.00 -9.73 3.61
N LYS A 14 -14.33 -10.92 4.12
CA LYS A 14 -14.69 -11.14 5.52
C LYS A 14 -13.58 -10.70 6.49
N GLN A 15 -12.34 -11.11 6.23
CA GLN A 15 -11.20 -10.73 7.07
C GLN A 15 -10.92 -9.22 7.01
N ARG A 16 -11.07 -8.59 5.84
CA ARG A 16 -10.94 -7.14 5.71
C ARG A 16 -11.96 -6.43 6.60
N ASP A 17 -13.20 -6.89 6.61
CA ASP A 17 -14.28 -6.27 7.38
C ASP A 17 -14.07 -6.48 8.90
N GLU A 18 -13.62 -7.68 9.31
CA GLU A 18 -13.21 -7.97 10.69
C GLU A 18 -12.06 -7.05 11.15
N VAL A 19 -11.02 -6.87 10.31
CA VAL A 19 -9.90 -5.96 10.59
C VAL A 19 -10.39 -4.52 10.71
N ARG A 20 -11.25 -4.05 9.79
CA ARG A 20 -11.85 -2.72 9.84
C ARG A 20 -12.61 -2.47 11.14
N ALA A 21 -13.35 -3.47 11.63
CA ALA A 21 -14.07 -3.38 12.90
C ALA A 21 -13.13 -3.30 14.12
N ARG A 22 -12.01 -4.04 14.10
CA ARG A 22 -11.07 -4.12 15.23
C ARG A 22 -10.09 -2.94 15.32
N LEU A 23 -9.84 -2.23 14.22
CA LEU A 23 -8.89 -1.12 14.17
C LEU A 23 -9.21 0.02 15.17
N PRO A 24 -10.46 0.51 15.30
CA PRO A 24 -10.82 1.49 16.31
C PRO A 24 -10.62 0.98 17.75
N GLU A 25 -10.87 -0.30 18.01
CA GLU A 25 -10.73 -0.91 19.34
C GLU A 25 -9.28 -0.86 19.85
N ILE A 26 -8.30 -0.84 18.93
CA ILE A 26 -6.87 -0.71 19.24
C ILE A 26 -6.35 0.73 19.12
N GLY A 27 -7.25 1.72 19.02
CA GLY A 27 -6.91 3.14 18.99
C GLY A 27 -6.58 3.72 17.61
N ALA A 28 -6.78 2.97 16.53
CA ALA A 28 -6.61 3.50 15.18
C ALA A 28 -7.72 4.51 14.84
N ARG A 29 -7.35 5.56 14.10
CA ARG A 29 -8.29 6.57 13.59
C ARG A 29 -8.45 6.38 12.08
N ARG A 30 -9.68 6.51 11.60
CA ARG A 30 -9.96 6.52 10.17
C ARG A 30 -9.75 7.93 9.63
N GLU A 31 -8.78 8.08 8.74
CA GLU A 31 -8.49 9.37 8.09
C GLU A 31 -9.25 9.55 6.76
N GLY A 32 -9.69 8.46 6.14
CA GLY A 32 -10.46 8.50 4.89
C GLY A 32 -10.24 7.24 4.05
N GLU A 33 -10.72 7.27 2.81
CA GLU A 33 -10.28 6.36 1.76
C GLU A 33 -9.69 7.24 0.65
N GLU A 34 -8.47 6.92 0.23
CA GLU A 34 -7.81 7.56 -0.92
C GLU A 34 -7.88 6.61 -2.12
N PHE A 35 -8.12 7.17 -3.30
CA PHE A 35 -7.95 6.43 -4.55
C PHE A 35 -6.56 6.72 -5.12
N GLU A 36 -5.72 5.68 -5.17
CA GLU A 36 -4.36 5.80 -5.71
C GLU A 36 -4.27 5.26 -7.13
N VAL A 37 -3.81 6.11 -8.05
CA VAL A 37 -3.40 5.70 -9.40
C VAL A 37 -1.88 5.64 -9.45
N ASN A 38 -1.35 4.47 -9.80
CA ASN A 38 0.09 4.22 -9.90
C ASN A 38 0.47 3.92 -11.37
N THR A 39 1.26 4.80 -11.98
CA THR A 39 1.91 4.52 -13.27
C THR A 39 3.28 3.90 -13.01
N LEU A 40 3.47 2.64 -13.40
CA LEU A 40 4.73 1.91 -13.26
C LEU A 40 5.57 2.08 -14.52
N TYR A 41 6.83 2.45 -14.34
CA TYR A 41 7.81 2.51 -15.42
C TYR A 41 8.72 1.28 -15.35
N THR A 42 9.02 0.71 -16.52
CA THR A 42 9.91 -0.43 -16.68
C THR A 42 11.07 -0.10 -17.62
N GLY A 43 12.10 -0.93 -17.63
CA GLY A 43 13.31 -0.75 -18.44
C GLY A 43 14.54 -1.35 -17.78
N ASP A 44 15.57 -1.62 -18.58
CA ASP A 44 16.75 -2.43 -18.21
C ASP A 44 17.37 -2.03 -16.87
N ALA A 45 17.59 -0.73 -16.65
CA ALA A 45 18.21 -0.25 -15.41
C ALA A 45 17.32 -0.47 -14.16
N VAL A 46 15.99 -0.46 -14.30
CA VAL A 46 15.06 -0.67 -13.18
C VAL A 46 15.00 -2.15 -12.82
N GLU A 47 14.94 -3.01 -13.84
CA GLU A 47 14.85 -4.47 -13.67
C GLU A 47 16.16 -5.08 -13.14
N LEU A 48 17.31 -4.67 -13.69
CA LEU A 48 18.63 -5.13 -13.24
C LEU A 48 18.91 -4.82 -11.77
N ASN A 49 18.37 -3.71 -11.26
CA ASN A 49 18.54 -3.29 -9.88
C ASN A 49 17.41 -3.80 -8.95
N GLN A 50 16.48 -4.63 -9.45
CA GLN A 50 15.28 -5.05 -8.72
C GLN A 50 14.53 -3.87 -8.10
N ALA A 51 14.57 -2.73 -8.77
CA ALA A 51 13.99 -1.48 -8.32
C ALA A 51 12.58 -1.32 -8.90
N VAL A 52 11.83 -0.38 -8.34
CA VAL A 52 10.53 0.03 -8.87
C VAL A 52 10.52 1.53 -9.01
N LEU A 53 10.19 2.02 -10.22
CA LEU A 53 9.93 3.43 -10.47
C LEU A 53 8.44 3.63 -10.72
N ARG A 54 7.81 4.51 -9.94
CA ARG A 54 6.39 4.82 -10.06
C ARG A 54 6.09 6.30 -9.94
N LEU A 55 5.09 6.77 -10.69
CA LEU A 55 4.41 8.04 -10.45
C LEU A 55 3.09 7.74 -9.74
N ARG A 56 2.91 8.28 -8.53
CA ARG A 56 1.68 8.14 -7.73
C ARG A 56 0.85 9.42 -7.87
N ARG A 57 -0.42 9.28 -8.23
CA ARG A 57 -1.45 10.33 -8.14
C ARG A 57 -2.51 9.90 -7.13
N ILE A 58 -2.93 10.83 -6.28
CA ILE A 58 -4.03 10.65 -5.32
C ILE A 58 -5.19 11.47 -5.86
N ASP A 59 -6.31 10.82 -6.13
CA ASP A 59 -7.56 11.44 -6.60
C ASP A 59 -8.58 11.53 -5.45
#